data_AF-A0A516W9Y2-F1
#
_entry.id   AF-A0A516W9Y2-F1
#
_cell.length_a   1.000
_cell.length_b   1.000
_cell.length_c   1.000
_cell.angle_alpha   90.00
_cell.angle_beta   90.00
_cell.angle_gamma   90.00
#
_symmetry.space_group_name_H-M   'P 1'
#
loop_
_entity.id
_entity.type
_entity.pdbx_description
1 polymer ?
#
loop_
_entity_poly.entity_id
_entity_poly.type
_entity_poly.pdbx_seq_one_letter_code
_entity_poly.pdbx_strand_id
1 'polypeptide(L)'
;MPTISTKKTLRRKPSITLEQALARYCVEVSIKKRNPDSDVSLARTWCATPLAQRPLASILSSDLIRLRDKWLMHLRPATVVRRLALVSHLYTVARKDWGMHELANPVQLVRRPAVDDGRTRRLFERIKLRGVSVQECPPSELQWLINATRSAELPIIMIMAAETCMRRGEIAGIRRENIDLVNGTVFLSMTKNGDSRYVPLTPVVRILLRNYLASMPARGRIFSMTPEAITRAFIRARNRARASYEALCGKYGRRPRDEYFADLRFHDLRHESTSRLAATMEMHQLAKVTGHRDTRMLLRYFHPHGRELVRQINSSTLGKRQRQKLQQYRAEHGSDRDISPATATSYR
;
A
#
# COMPACT_ATOMS: atom_id res chain seq x y z
N MET A 1 0.97 -63.46 46.75
CA MET A 1 2.05 -62.80 45.96
C MET A 1 1.41 -61.77 45.05
N PRO A 2 1.32 -60.48 45.45
CA PRO A 2 0.69 -59.46 44.61
C PRO A 2 1.71 -58.91 43.60
N THR A 3 1.38 -59.01 42.31
CA THR A 3 2.15 -58.40 41.22
C THR A 3 1.91 -56.90 41.19
N ILE A 4 2.97 -56.15 41.50
CA ILE A 4 3.02 -54.68 41.51
C ILE A 4 2.88 -54.17 40.07
N SER A 5 1.71 -53.59 39.76
CA SER A 5 1.48 -52.80 38.55
C SER A 5 2.28 -51.51 38.61
N THR A 6 3.44 -51.47 37.95
CA THR A 6 4.25 -50.25 37.77
C THR A 6 3.53 -49.26 36.86
N LYS A 7 2.77 -48.34 37.46
CA LYS A 7 2.28 -47.13 36.76
C LYS A 7 3.50 -46.29 36.36
N LYS A 8 3.86 -46.38 35.08
CA LYS A 8 4.88 -45.54 34.44
C LYS A 8 4.37 -44.10 34.43
N THR A 9 4.80 -43.30 35.41
CA THR A 9 4.50 -41.87 35.47
C THR A 9 5.13 -41.19 34.26
N LEU A 10 4.32 -40.87 33.25
CA LEU A 10 4.73 -40.05 32.10
C LEU A 10 5.30 -38.73 32.65
N ARG A 11 6.61 -38.52 32.52
CA ARG A 11 7.26 -37.24 32.81
C ARG A 11 6.53 -36.15 32.03
N ARG A 12 5.72 -35.33 32.71
CA ARG A 12 5.13 -34.11 32.13
C ARG A 12 6.28 -33.25 31.65
N LYS A 13 6.51 -33.18 30.33
CA LYS A 13 7.41 -32.19 29.74
C LYS A 13 6.95 -30.81 30.25
N PRO A 14 7.87 -29.94 30.71
CA PRO A 14 7.48 -28.58 31.10
C PRO A 14 6.84 -27.90 29.89
N SER A 15 5.55 -27.61 30.01
CA SER A 15 4.76 -27.05 28.93
C SER A 15 4.96 -25.55 28.91
N ILE A 16 5.69 -25.05 27.90
CA ILE A 16 5.92 -23.61 27.73
C ILE A 16 4.58 -22.86 27.65
N THR A 17 4.46 -21.76 28.39
CA THR A 17 3.28 -20.90 28.32
C THR A 17 3.31 -20.07 27.04
N LEU A 18 2.15 -19.51 26.64
CA LEU A 18 2.08 -18.60 25.51
C LEU A 18 2.99 -17.38 25.70
N GLU A 19 3.06 -16.83 26.90
CA GLU A 19 3.93 -15.69 27.22
C GLU A 19 5.42 -16.04 27.05
N GLN A 20 5.87 -17.15 27.64
CA GLN A 20 7.25 -17.62 27.51
C GLN A 20 7.60 -17.89 26.04
N ALA A 21 6.68 -18.49 25.30
CA ALA A 21 6.84 -18.74 23.87
C ALA A 21 6.93 -17.44 23.06
N LEU A 22 6.09 -16.44 23.35
CA LEU A 22 6.15 -15.13 22.69
C LEU A 22 7.45 -14.39 23.02
N ALA A 23 7.92 -14.44 24.26
CA ALA A 23 9.21 -13.85 24.65
C ALA A 23 10.37 -14.47 23.86
N ARG A 24 10.43 -15.81 23.82
CA ARG A 24 11.41 -16.55 23.02
C ARG A 24 11.32 -16.21 21.53
N TYR A 25 10.10 -16.14 20.99
CA TYR A 25 9.86 -15.76 19.60
C TYR A 25 10.38 -14.38 19.25
N CYS A 26 10.19 -13.40 20.15
CA CYS A 26 10.68 -12.04 19.95
C CYS A 26 12.21 -12.00 19.83
N VAL A 27 12.92 -12.79 20.64
CA VAL A 27 14.39 -12.84 20.65
C VAL A 27 14.96 -13.63 19.47
N GLU A 28 14.40 -14.80 19.15
CA GLU A 28 15.01 -15.71 18.17
C GLU A 28 14.54 -15.46 16.72
N VAL A 29 13.28 -15.03 16.56
CA VAL A 29 12.62 -14.95 15.25
C VAL A 29 12.31 -13.51 14.86
N SER A 30 11.63 -12.76 15.73
CA SER A 30 11.19 -11.39 15.41
C SER A 30 12.35 -10.47 15.07
N ILE A 31 13.49 -10.58 15.78
CA ILE A 31 14.69 -9.76 15.52
C ILE A 31 15.22 -9.89 14.08
N LYS A 32 14.99 -11.05 13.45
CA LYS A 32 15.41 -11.33 12.06
C LYS A 32 14.43 -10.75 11.04
N LYS A 33 13.24 -10.31 11.47
CA LYS A 33 12.20 -9.73 10.60
C LYS A 33 12.45 -8.25 10.33
N ARG A 34 11.74 -7.73 9.31
CA ARG A 34 11.84 -6.34 8.86
C ARG A 34 11.43 -5.31 9.91
N ASN A 35 10.44 -5.63 10.73
CA ASN A 35 9.91 -4.72 11.75
C ASN A 35 9.69 -5.52 13.04
N PRO A 36 10.75 -5.73 13.83
CA PRO A 36 10.65 -6.48 15.08
C PRO A 36 9.70 -5.80 16.07
N ASP A 37 9.66 -4.46 16.07
CA ASP A 37 8.82 -3.67 16.98
C ASP A 37 7.33 -3.93 16.79
N SER A 38 6.91 -4.19 15.55
CA SER A 38 5.52 -4.56 15.25
C SER A 38 5.14 -5.87 15.93
N ASP A 39 6.00 -6.88 15.84
CA ASP A 39 5.76 -8.19 16.44
C ASP A 39 5.86 -8.12 17.96
N VAL A 40 6.81 -7.33 18.51
CA VAL A 40 6.91 -7.07 19.96
C VAL A 40 5.65 -6.38 20.48
N SER A 41 5.11 -5.39 19.76
CA SER A 41 3.87 -4.71 20.12
C SER A 41 2.67 -5.67 20.12
N LEU A 42 2.59 -6.55 19.12
CA LEU A 42 1.57 -7.60 19.07
C LEU A 42 1.75 -8.63 20.19
N ALA A 43 2.98 -9.05 20.49
CA ALA A 43 3.29 -9.96 21.59
C ALA A 43 2.85 -9.39 22.94
N ARG A 44 3.16 -8.12 23.22
CA ARG A 44 2.68 -7.42 24.42
C ARG A 44 1.16 -7.44 24.54
N THR A 45 0.45 -7.24 23.42
CA THR A 45 -1.01 -7.33 23.39
C THR A 45 -1.50 -8.73 23.78
N TRP A 46 -0.82 -9.78 23.32
CA TRP A 46 -1.15 -11.16 23.68
C TRP A 46 -0.82 -11.50 25.14
N CYS A 47 0.28 -10.98 25.69
CA CYS A 47 0.64 -11.12 27.11
C CYS A 47 -0.43 -10.50 28.03
N ALA A 48 -1.13 -9.47 27.59
CA ALA A 48 -2.24 -8.86 28.33
C ALA A 48 -3.56 -9.68 28.27
N THR A 49 -3.58 -10.82 27.56
CA THR A 49 -4.78 -11.68 27.47
C THR A 49 -4.76 -12.78 28.53
N PRO A 50 -5.92 -13.33 28.93
CA PRO A 50 -5.98 -14.48 29.84
C PRO A 50 -5.26 -15.74 29.33
N LEU A 51 -4.98 -15.81 28.01
CA LEU A 51 -4.31 -16.96 27.40
C LEU A 51 -2.79 -16.93 27.59
N ALA A 52 -2.22 -15.81 28.04
CA ALA A 52 -0.77 -15.64 28.19
C ALA A 52 -0.13 -16.68 29.12
N GLN A 53 -0.80 -16.96 30.25
CA GLN A 53 -0.31 -17.91 31.26
C GLN A 53 -0.66 -19.37 30.93
N ARG A 54 -1.43 -19.63 29.87
CA ARG A 54 -1.81 -20.99 29.50
C ARG A 54 -0.68 -21.68 28.72
N PRO A 55 -0.42 -22.97 28.98
CA PRO A 55 0.44 -23.79 28.13
C PRO A 55 -0.02 -23.77 26.68
N LEU A 56 0.92 -23.71 25.71
CA LEU A 56 0.58 -23.71 24.28
C LEU A 56 -0.33 -24.89 23.89
N ALA A 57 -0.03 -26.10 24.38
CA ALA A 57 -0.80 -27.31 24.09
C ALA A 57 -2.24 -27.28 24.65
N SER A 58 -2.53 -26.38 25.60
CA SER A 58 -3.85 -26.27 26.23
C SER A 58 -4.76 -25.24 25.57
N ILE A 59 -4.26 -24.42 24.63
CA ILE A 59 -5.04 -23.36 23.99
C ILE A 59 -5.91 -23.97 22.89
N LEU A 60 -7.22 -23.81 23.03
CA LEU A 60 -8.18 -24.35 22.08
C LEU A 60 -8.58 -23.31 21.02
N SER A 61 -9.13 -23.79 19.91
CA SER A 61 -9.71 -22.91 18.88
C SER A 61 -10.88 -22.09 19.42
N SER A 62 -11.68 -22.64 20.35
CA SER A 62 -12.79 -21.95 21.02
C SER A 62 -12.33 -20.75 21.86
N ASP A 63 -11.19 -20.87 22.55
CA ASP A 63 -10.56 -19.77 23.29
C ASP A 63 -10.20 -18.61 22.35
N LEU A 64 -9.61 -18.94 21.21
CA LEU A 64 -9.21 -17.97 20.19
C LEU A 64 -10.40 -17.32 19.48
N ILE A 65 -11.48 -18.08 19.23
CA ILE A 65 -12.74 -17.57 18.67
C ILE A 65 -13.35 -16.53 19.62
N ARG A 66 -13.46 -16.86 20.91
CA ARG A 66 -14.01 -15.92 21.92
C ARG A 66 -13.17 -14.64 21.99
N LEU A 67 -11.85 -14.75 21.93
CA LEU A 67 -10.96 -13.59 21.94
C LEU A 67 -11.03 -12.77 20.64
N ARG A 68 -11.12 -13.43 19.48
CA ARG A 68 -11.35 -12.80 18.17
C ARG A 68 -12.62 -11.97 18.19
N ASP A 69 -13.72 -12.55 18.66
CA ASP A 69 -15.03 -11.90 18.66
C ASP A 69 -15.05 -10.72 19.63
N LYS A 70 -14.43 -10.86 20.81
CA LYS A 70 -14.20 -9.74 21.73
C LYS A 70 -13.40 -8.60 21.08
N TRP A 71 -12.35 -8.92 20.33
CA TRP A 71 -11.57 -7.89 19.63
C TRP A 71 -12.33 -7.23 18.51
N LEU A 72 -13.17 -7.96 17.78
CA LEU A 72 -13.99 -7.41 16.69
C LEU A 72 -15.03 -6.39 17.16
N MET A 73 -15.42 -6.40 18.44
CA MET A 73 -16.31 -5.39 19.01
C MET A 73 -15.73 -3.97 18.95
N HIS A 74 -14.41 -3.82 18.96
CA HIS A 74 -13.75 -2.50 19.08
C HIS A 74 -12.59 -2.30 18.08
N LEU A 75 -12.21 -3.30 17.31
CA LEU A 75 -11.08 -3.25 16.40
C LEU A 75 -11.46 -3.62 14.97
N ARG A 76 -10.78 -2.99 14.02
CA ARG A 76 -10.94 -3.32 12.59
C ARG A 76 -10.51 -4.78 12.31
N PRO A 77 -11.20 -5.49 11.40
CA PRO A 77 -10.86 -6.87 11.01
C PRO A 77 -9.38 -7.09 10.67
N ALA A 78 -8.77 -6.16 9.94
CA ALA A 78 -7.35 -6.22 9.57
C ALA A 78 -6.42 -6.31 10.79
N THR A 79 -6.73 -5.60 11.87
CA THR A 79 -5.94 -5.61 13.11
C THR A 79 -6.07 -6.96 13.81
N VAL A 80 -7.29 -7.53 13.87
CA VAL A 80 -7.55 -8.84 14.45
C VAL A 80 -6.81 -9.94 13.68
N VAL A 81 -6.86 -9.89 12.34
CA VAL A 81 -6.13 -10.84 11.49
C VAL A 81 -4.62 -10.79 11.74
N ARG A 82 -4.03 -9.60 11.90
CA ARG A 82 -2.59 -9.46 12.23
C ARG A 82 -2.25 -10.05 13.58
N ARG A 83 -3.08 -9.84 14.60
CA ARG A 83 -2.90 -10.45 15.94
C ARG A 83 -2.91 -11.97 15.87
N LEU A 84 -3.88 -12.56 15.18
CA LEU A 84 -3.97 -14.00 14.96
C LEU A 84 -2.80 -14.54 14.14
N ALA A 85 -2.32 -13.79 13.15
CA ALA A 85 -1.20 -14.20 12.30
C ALA A 85 0.12 -14.35 13.08
N LEU A 86 0.39 -13.49 14.07
CA LEU A 86 1.57 -13.63 14.94
C LEU A 86 1.55 -14.98 15.67
N VAL A 87 0.44 -15.28 16.36
CA VAL A 87 0.31 -16.55 17.10
C VAL A 87 0.30 -17.72 16.15
N SER A 88 -0.38 -17.64 15.01
CA SER A 88 -0.33 -18.70 14.00
C SER A 88 1.11 -19.02 13.57
N HIS A 89 1.95 -18.01 13.39
CA HIS A 89 3.36 -18.21 13.03
C HIS A 89 4.19 -18.70 14.22
N LEU A 90 3.91 -18.24 15.43
CA LEU A 90 4.52 -18.77 16.66
C LEU A 90 4.34 -20.30 16.73
N TYR A 91 3.11 -20.80 16.53
CA TYR A 91 2.85 -22.25 16.52
C TYR A 91 3.61 -22.96 15.40
N THR A 92 3.73 -22.36 14.20
CA THR A 92 4.54 -22.94 13.12
C THR A 92 6.02 -23.06 13.51
N VAL A 93 6.60 -22.02 14.11
CA VAL A 93 7.98 -22.04 14.61
C VAL A 93 8.15 -23.05 15.73
N ALA A 94 7.24 -23.06 16.70
CA ALA A 94 7.32 -23.99 17.83
C ALA A 94 7.36 -25.45 17.35
N ARG A 95 6.57 -25.78 16.32
CA ARG A 95 6.54 -27.11 15.71
C ARG A 95 7.82 -27.44 14.93
N LYS A 96 8.26 -26.52 14.06
CA LYS A 96 9.36 -26.78 13.11
C LYS A 96 10.74 -26.62 13.74
N ASP A 97 10.91 -25.60 14.57
CA ASP A 97 12.22 -25.12 15.01
C ASP A 97 12.47 -25.41 16.50
N TRP A 98 11.42 -25.48 17.33
CA TRP A 98 11.55 -25.74 18.77
C TRP A 98 11.26 -27.20 19.19
N GLY A 99 11.12 -28.10 18.23
CA GLY A 99 10.93 -29.53 18.47
C GLY A 99 9.55 -29.94 19.00
N MET A 100 8.57 -29.03 19.04
CA MET A 100 7.20 -29.30 19.49
C MET A 100 6.32 -29.88 18.37
N HIS A 101 6.77 -30.95 17.74
CA HIS A 101 6.16 -31.53 16.52
C HIS A 101 4.68 -31.94 16.70
N GLU A 102 4.30 -32.41 17.89
CA GLU A 102 2.94 -32.82 18.25
C GLU A 102 1.97 -31.64 18.46
N LEU A 103 2.48 -30.41 18.57
CA LEU A 103 1.64 -29.25 18.84
C LEU A 103 0.75 -28.94 17.63
N ALA A 104 -0.57 -29.04 17.79
CA ALA A 104 -1.50 -28.56 16.77
C ALA A 104 -1.56 -27.02 16.77
N ASN A 105 -1.78 -26.40 15.61
CA ASN A 105 -1.98 -24.95 15.54
C ASN A 105 -3.48 -24.63 15.63
N PRO A 106 -4.00 -24.19 16.79
CA PRO A 106 -5.42 -23.94 16.97
C PRO A 106 -5.92 -22.76 16.13
N VAL A 107 -5.03 -21.86 15.69
CA VAL A 107 -5.40 -20.69 14.87
C VAL A 107 -5.85 -21.09 13.47
N GLN A 108 -5.38 -22.22 12.95
CA GLN A 108 -5.80 -22.72 11.63
C GLN A 108 -7.28 -23.14 11.60
N LEU A 109 -7.83 -23.47 12.76
CA LEU A 109 -9.25 -23.82 12.94
C LEU A 109 -10.14 -22.60 13.18
N VAL A 110 -9.57 -21.39 13.22
CA VAL A 110 -10.32 -20.14 13.43
C VAL A 110 -10.60 -19.48 12.09
N ARG A 111 -11.89 -19.32 11.74
CA ARG A 111 -12.29 -18.52 10.58
C ARG A 111 -11.77 -17.08 10.75
N ARG A 112 -10.98 -16.63 9.79
CA ARG A 112 -10.45 -15.25 9.79
C ARG A 112 -11.55 -14.27 9.38
N PRO A 113 -11.64 -13.11 10.05
CA PRO A 113 -12.52 -12.02 9.61
C PRO A 113 -12.20 -11.59 8.18
N ALA A 114 -13.22 -11.28 7.39
CA ALA A 114 -13.04 -10.65 6.09
C ALA A 114 -12.41 -9.26 6.29
N VAL A 115 -11.38 -8.96 5.49
CA VAL A 115 -10.71 -7.67 5.51
C VAL A 115 -11.02 -6.94 4.22
N ASP A 116 -11.74 -5.83 4.32
CA ASP A 116 -11.83 -4.84 3.27
C ASP A 116 -11.09 -3.58 3.71
N ASP A 117 -9.86 -3.44 3.23
CA ASP A 117 -9.02 -2.26 3.41
C ASP A 117 -8.79 -1.51 2.09
N GLY A 118 -9.67 -1.76 1.11
CA GLY A 118 -9.79 -0.96 -0.10
C GLY A 118 -10.01 0.51 0.24
N ARG A 119 -9.39 1.39 -0.56
CA ARG A 119 -9.50 2.84 -0.35
C ARG A 119 -9.56 3.54 -1.68
N THR A 120 -10.60 4.31 -1.92
CA THR A 120 -10.86 4.99 -3.20
C THR A 120 -10.59 6.50 -3.14
N ARG A 121 -10.07 7.00 -2.02
CA ARG A 121 -9.79 8.42 -1.83
C ARG A 121 -8.74 8.91 -2.83
N ARG A 122 -9.14 9.86 -3.67
CA ARG A 122 -8.31 10.57 -4.65
C ARG A 122 -8.26 12.07 -4.36
N LEU A 123 -7.19 12.75 -4.74
CA LEU A 123 -7.05 14.19 -4.48
C LEU A 123 -8.10 15.01 -5.22
N PHE A 124 -8.65 16.04 -4.58
CA PHE A 124 -9.43 17.06 -5.27
C PHE A 124 -8.50 18.07 -5.96
N GLU A 125 -8.70 18.28 -7.26
CA GLU A 125 -7.87 19.17 -8.10
C GLU A 125 -8.62 20.39 -8.67
N ARG A 126 -9.89 20.54 -8.31
CA ARG A 126 -10.78 21.61 -8.82
C ARG A 126 -11.51 22.33 -7.69
N ILE A 127 -10.82 22.56 -6.57
CA ILE A 127 -11.30 23.41 -5.48
C ILE A 127 -11.40 24.85 -6.02
N LYS A 128 -12.58 25.44 -5.94
CA LYS A 128 -12.82 26.83 -6.36
C LYS A 128 -13.83 27.49 -5.45
N LEU A 129 -13.61 28.76 -5.15
CA LEU A 129 -14.57 29.64 -4.51
C LEU A 129 -14.85 30.81 -5.47
N ARG A 130 -16.13 31.07 -5.75
CA ARG A 130 -16.54 32.12 -6.69
C ARG A 130 -16.11 33.49 -6.16
N GLY A 131 -15.36 34.23 -6.97
CA GLY A 131 -14.86 35.57 -6.62
C GLY A 131 -13.57 35.57 -5.81
N VAL A 132 -12.90 34.42 -5.66
CA VAL A 132 -11.62 34.30 -4.93
C VAL A 132 -10.50 33.99 -5.92
N SER A 133 -9.37 34.68 -5.77
CA SER A 133 -8.18 34.46 -6.59
C SER A 133 -7.59 33.07 -6.40
N VAL A 134 -6.82 32.58 -7.39
CA VAL A 134 -6.14 31.27 -7.30
C VAL A 134 -5.06 31.28 -6.21
N GLN A 135 -4.50 32.44 -5.92
CA GLN A 135 -3.50 32.65 -4.88
C GLN A 135 -4.10 32.44 -3.48
N GLU A 136 -5.30 32.98 -3.24
CA GLU A 136 -6.03 32.79 -1.98
C GLU A 136 -6.72 31.42 -1.90
N CYS A 137 -7.24 30.91 -3.02
CA CYS A 137 -7.91 29.61 -3.12
C CYS A 137 -7.17 28.68 -4.10
N PRO A 138 -6.13 27.98 -3.64
CA PRO A 138 -5.45 26.98 -4.47
C PRO A 138 -6.41 25.92 -5.01
N PRO A 139 -6.22 25.47 -6.27
CA PRO A 139 -7.18 24.59 -6.92
C PRO A 139 -7.09 23.14 -6.46
N SER A 140 -5.98 22.73 -5.84
CA SER A 140 -5.74 21.33 -5.44
C SER A 140 -5.47 21.19 -3.95
N GLU A 141 -5.92 20.07 -3.38
CA GLU A 141 -5.61 19.73 -1.98
C GLU A 141 -4.11 19.66 -1.72
N LEU A 142 -3.33 19.16 -2.69
CA LEU A 142 -1.88 19.10 -2.57
C LEU A 142 -1.28 20.49 -2.38
N GLN A 143 -1.75 21.49 -3.13
CA GLN A 143 -1.25 22.86 -2.98
C GLN A 143 -1.65 23.48 -1.64
N TRP A 144 -2.89 23.24 -1.19
CA TRP A 144 -3.32 23.63 0.16
C TRP A 144 -2.44 23.01 1.25
N LEU A 145 -2.09 21.72 1.13
CA LEU A 145 -1.19 21.02 2.05
C LEU A 145 0.23 21.60 2.04
N ILE A 146 0.76 21.93 0.86
CA ILE A 146 2.07 22.59 0.69
C ILE A 146 2.08 23.96 1.35
N ASN A 147 1.05 24.77 1.14
CA ASN A 147 0.95 26.10 1.73
C ASN A 147 0.76 26.05 3.26
N ALA A 148 0.13 25.00 3.77
CA ALA A 148 -0.16 24.84 5.20
C ALA A 148 0.95 24.14 5.99
N THR A 149 1.98 23.56 5.36
CA THR A 149 3.07 22.90 6.09
C THR A 149 4.09 23.90 6.65
N ARG A 150 4.62 23.60 7.84
CA ARG A 150 5.74 24.34 8.46
C ARG A 150 7.10 23.65 8.26
N SER A 151 7.11 22.47 7.64
CA SER A 151 8.33 21.72 7.33
C SER A 151 8.85 22.14 5.97
N ALA A 152 10.16 22.40 5.87
CA ALA A 152 10.82 22.70 4.61
C ALA A 152 10.92 21.47 3.68
N GLU A 153 11.07 20.27 4.24
CA GLU A 153 11.21 19.03 3.45
C GLU A 153 9.85 18.47 2.97
N LEU A 154 8.79 18.65 3.76
CA LEU A 154 7.50 18.00 3.50
C LEU A 154 6.87 18.37 2.14
N PRO A 155 6.91 19.61 1.63
CA PRO A 155 6.42 19.95 0.30
C PRO A 155 7.01 19.04 -0.79
N ILE A 156 8.33 18.83 -0.72
CA ILE A 156 9.07 18.03 -1.70
C ILE A 156 8.69 16.57 -1.58
N ILE A 157 8.62 16.06 -0.35
CA ILE A 157 8.19 14.70 -0.05
C ILE A 157 6.76 14.44 -0.56
N MET A 158 5.84 15.39 -0.40
CA MET A 158 4.46 15.26 -0.87
C MET A 158 4.38 15.25 -2.41
N ILE A 159 5.11 16.14 -3.08
CA ILE A 159 5.17 16.16 -4.56
C ILE A 159 5.76 14.85 -5.08
N MET A 160 6.88 14.38 -4.50
CA MET A 160 7.47 13.09 -4.87
C MET A 160 6.46 11.94 -4.68
N ALA A 161 5.72 11.91 -3.58
CA ALA A 161 4.72 10.88 -3.34
C ALA A 161 3.56 10.90 -4.35
N ALA A 162 3.13 12.09 -4.78
CA ALA A 162 2.06 12.28 -5.76
C ALA A 162 2.49 11.99 -7.21
N GLU A 163 3.79 12.03 -7.51
CA GLU A 163 4.29 11.97 -8.88
C GLU A 163 5.05 10.67 -9.22
N THR A 164 5.61 9.97 -8.24
CA THR A 164 6.56 8.86 -8.49
C THR A 164 6.09 7.49 -8.02
N CYS A 165 4.87 7.41 -7.47
CA CYS A 165 4.32 6.22 -6.82
C CYS A 165 5.16 5.65 -5.66
N MET A 166 6.22 6.30 -5.19
CA MET A 166 7.08 5.70 -4.14
C MET A 166 6.35 5.52 -2.80
N ARG A 167 6.68 4.48 -2.05
CA ARG A 167 6.19 4.30 -0.68
C ARG A 167 6.81 5.34 0.23
N ARG A 168 6.11 5.74 1.29
CA ARG A 168 6.60 6.70 2.31
C ARG A 168 8.01 6.39 2.82
N GLY A 169 8.27 5.13 3.15
CA GLY A 169 9.59 4.70 3.64
C GLY A 169 10.66 4.65 2.56
N GLU A 170 10.28 4.48 1.29
CA GLU A 170 11.22 4.58 0.17
C GLU A 170 11.64 6.05 -0.01
N ILE A 171 10.69 7.00 0.01
CA ILE A 171 10.97 8.44 -0.11
C ILE A 171 11.87 8.91 1.04
N ALA A 172 11.52 8.60 2.29
CA ALA A 172 12.31 8.96 3.47
C ALA A 172 13.74 8.37 3.44
N GLY A 173 13.92 7.25 2.74
CA GLY A 173 15.18 6.53 2.62
C GLY A 173 16.03 6.91 1.41
N ILE A 174 15.58 7.84 0.55
CA ILE A 174 16.31 8.22 -0.67
C ILE A 174 17.67 8.79 -0.29
N ARG A 175 18.67 8.39 -1.07
CA ARG A 175 20.05 8.84 -0.96
C ARG A 175 20.45 9.60 -2.22
N ARG A 176 21.30 10.62 -2.07
CA ARG A 176 21.73 11.50 -3.16
C ARG A 176 22.41 10.75 -4.29
N GLU A 177 23.22 9.76 -3.95
CA GLU A 177 23.94 8.89 -4.88
C GLU A 177 23.02 8.01 -5.74
N ASN A 178 21.77 7.82 -5.34
CA ASN A 178 20.79 7.02 -6.06
C ASN A 178 19.92 7.85 -7.03
N ILE A 179 20.15 9.17 -7.11
CA ILE A 179 19.35 10.07 -7.95
C ILE A 179 20.15 10.43 -9.19
N ASP A 180 19.66 10.00 -10.35
CA ASP A 180 20.18 10.38 -11.65
C ASP A 180 19.24 11.42 -12.28
N LEU A 181 19.60 12.70 -12.14
CA LEU A 181 18.83 13.80 -12.73
C LEU A 181 19.04 13.95 -14.25
N VAL A 182 20.12 13.39 -14.79
CA VAL A 182 20.42 13.41 -16.23
C VAL A 182 19.43 12.51 -16.95
N ASN A 183 19.38 11.23 -16.55
CA ASN A 183 18.44 10.25 -17.08
C ASN A 183 17.03 10.36 -16.47
N GLY A 184 16.88 11.12 -15.38
CA GLY A 184 15.59 11.36 -14.74
C GLY A 184 15.05 10.15 -13.98
N THR A 185 15.91 9.44 -13.24
CA THR A 185 15.53 8.25 -12.49
C THR A 185 16.02 8.29 -11.04
N VAL A 186 15.33 7.57 -10.17
CA VAL A 186 15.78 7.26 -8.81
C VAL A 186 15.92 5.76 -8.67
N PHE A 187 17.11 5.31 -8.28
CA PHE A 187 17.35 3.92 -7.96
C PHE A 187 16.93 3.63 -6.52
N LEU A 188 15.95 2.76 -6.36
CA LEU A 188 15.59 2.23 -5.04
C LEU A 188 16.38 0.94 -4.83
N SER A 189 17.52 1.08 -4.17
CA SER A 189 18.29 -0.08 -3.71
C SER A 189 17.44 -0.92 -2.77
N MET A 190 17.57 -2.25 -2.90
CA MET A 190 16.77 -3.25 -2.20
C MET A 190 16.34 -2.80 -0.80
N THR A 191 15.02 -2.67 -0.60
CA THR A 191 14.50 -2.93 0.73
C THR A 191 14.47 -4.45 0.86
N LYS A 192 14.91 -5.01 2.01
CA LYS A 192 15.14 -6.44 2.23
C LYS A 192 13.96 -7.42 1.94
N ASN A 193 12.86 -6.99 1.30
CA ASN A 193 11.73 -7.79 0.82
C ASN A 193 11.07 -7.23 -0.47
N GLY A 194 11.76 -6.42 -1.28
CA GLY A 194 11.27 -5.90 -2.55
C GLY A 194 12.39 -5.79 -3.57
N ASP A 195 12.07 -6.05 -4.83
CA ASP A 195 13.06 -6.06 -5.90
C ASP A 195 13.60 -4.64 -6.10
N SER A 196 14.90 -4.53 -6.38
CA SER A 196 15.48 -3.25 -6.78
C SER A 196 14.78 -2.76 -8.04
N ARG A 197 14.56 -1.45 -8.10
CA ARG A 197 13.89 -0.83 -9.23
C ARG A 197 14.33 0.59 -9.45
N TYR A 198 14.27 0.99 -10.71
CA TYR A 198 14.33 2.39 -11.11
C TYR A 198 12.92 2.97 -11.11
N VAL A 199 12.79 4.14 -10.51
CA VAL A 199 11.56 4.93 -10.53
C VAL A 199 11.80 6.14 -11.43
N PRO A 200 11.02 6.31 -12.52
CA PRO A 200 11.14 7.48 -13.37
C PRO A 200 10.63 8.73 -12.64
N LEU A 201 11.27 9.86 -12.94
CA LEU A 201 10.92 11.17 -12.40
C LEU A 201 10.16 11.98 -13.46
N THR A 202 9.02 12.52 -13.07
CA THR A 202 8.29 13.47 -13.92
C THR A 202 9.08 14.79 -14.04
N PRO A 203 8.88 15.58 -15.12
CA PRO A 203 9.59 16.85 -15.31
C PRO A 203 9.52 17.78 -14.09
N VAL A 204 8.35 17.84 -13.43
CA VAL A 204 8.14 18.63 -12.21
C VAL A 204 9.06 18.17 -11.08
N VAL A 205 9.13 16.86 -10.82
CA VAL A 205 10.01 16.31 -9.77
C VAL A 205 11.48 16.52 -10.11
N ARG A 206 11.87 16.40 -11.39
CA ARG A 206 13.26 16.62 -11.82
C ARG A 206 13.73 18.04 -11.51
N ILE A 207 12.90 19.05 -11.85
CA ILE A 207 13.22 20.46 -11.58
C ILE A 207 13.26 20.71 -10.07
N LEU A 208 12.27 20.21 -9.34
CA LEU A 208 12.19 20.35 -7.89
C LEU A 208 13.43 19.77 -7.18
N LEU A 209 13.81 18.54 -7.54
CA LEU A 209 15.01 17.90 -6.98
C LEU A 209 16.28 18.61 -7.41
N ARG A 210 16.40 19.08 -8.65
CA ARG A 210 17.58 19.85 -9.08
C ARG A 210 17.81 21.07 -8.18
N ASN A 211 16.75 21.83 -7.92
CA ASN A 211 16.84 23.02 -7.08
C ASN A 211 17.11 22.67 -5.61
N TYR A 212 16.42 21.66 -5.09
CA TYR A 212 16.59 21.24 -3.69
C TYR A 212 17.98 20.67 -3.39
N LEU A 213 18.56 19.94 -4.34
CA LEU A 213 19.84 19.27 -4.16
C LEU A 213 21.05 20.16 -4.47
N ALA A 214 20.84 21.37 -5.00
CA ALA A 214 21.92 22.27 -5.41
C ALA A 214 22.86 22.65 -4.27
N SER A 215 22.33 22.78 -3.04
CA SER A 215 23.09 23.12 -1.84
C SER A 215 23.42 21.92 -0.95
N MET A 216 23.16 20.69 -1.41
CA MET A 216 23.33 19.48 -0.61
C MET A 216 24.62 18.72 -0.94
N PRO A 217 25.19 17.97 0.03
CA PRO A 217 26.30 17.06 -0.23
C PRO A 217 25.99 16.05 -1.34
N ALA A 218 27.01 15.62 -2.08
CA ALA A 218 26.88 14.69 -3.20
C ALA A 218 26.51 13.24 -2.79
N ARG A 219 26.55 12.91 -1.49
CA ARG A 219 26.23 11.58 -0.94
C ARG A 219 25.44 11.71 0.37
N GLY A 220 24.67 10.68 0.69
CA GLY A 220 23.91 10.59 1.95
C GLY A 220 22.41 10.76 1.75
N ARG A 221 21.64 10.77 2.84
CA ARG A 221 20.18 10.95 2.79
C ARG A 221 19.83 12.38 2.37
N ILE A 222 18.84 12.51 1.50
CA ILE A 222 18.36 13.84 1.06
C ILE A 222 17.28 14.42 1.98
N PHE A 223 16.70 13.59 2.86
CA PHE A 223 15.71 14.00 3.84
C PHE A 223 16.16 13.57 5.24
N SER A 224 15.97 14.47 6.21
CA SER A 224 16.17 14.18 7.63
C SER A 224 14.94 13.52 8.26
N MET A 225 13.76 13.71 7.67
CA MET A 225 12.51 13.20 8.22
C MET A 225 12.40 11.67 8.20
N THR A 226 12.05 11.08 9.35
CA THR A 226 11.68 9.67 9.43
C THR A 226 10.29 9.41 8.81
N PRO A 227 9.96 8.18 8.40
CA PRO A 227 8.64 7.85 7.85
C PRO A 227 7.47 8.24 8.80
N GLU A 228 7.67 8.09 10.10
CA GLU A 228 6.70 8.43 11.14
C GLU A 228 6.57 9.95 11.29
N ALA A 229 7.70 10.68 11.19
CA ALA A 229 7.70 12.15 11.18
C ALA A 229 6.93 12.70 9.97
N ILE A 230 7.11 12.13 8.78
CA ILE A 230 6.36 12.50 7.56
C ILE A 230 4.86 12.37 7.80
N THR A 231 4.43 11.25 8.39
CA THR A 231 3.00 10.99 8.65
C THR A 231 2.41 12.01 9.61
N ARG A 232 3.10 12.30 10.72
CA ARG A 232 2.64 13.27 11.71
C ARG A 232 2.63 14.69 11.14
N ALA A 233 3.66 15.07 10.39
CA ALA A 233 3.73 16.38 9.75
C ALA A 233 2.62 16.56 8.70
N PHE A 234 2.33 15.53 7.90
CA PHE A 234 1.23 15.52 6.95
C PHE A 234 -0.13 15.71 7.62
N ILE A 235 -0.41 14.98 8.72
CA ILE A 235 -1.66 15.13 9.47
C ILE A 235 -1.82 16.57 9.98
N ARG A 236 -0.75 17.16 10.53
CA ARG A 236 -0.78 18.56 10.97
C ARG A 236 -1.00 19.53 9.80
N ALA A 237 -0.34 19.31 8.66
CA ALA A 237 -0.53 20.13 7.47
C ALA A 237 -1.97 20.04 6.94
N ARG A 238 -2.55 18.84 6.89
CA ARG A 238 -3.95 18.60 6.51
C ARG A 238 -4.94 19.31 7.43
N ASN A 239 -4.75 19.22 8.75
CA ASN A 239 -5.64 19.88 9.70
C ASN A 239 -5.56 21.41 9.56
N ARG A 240 -4.35 21.97 9.34
CA ARG A 240 -4.20 23.40 9.06
C ARG A 240 -4.80 23.82 7.72
N ALA A 241 -4.57 23.05 6.65
CA ALA A 241 -5.15 23.29 5.35
C ALA A 241 -6.69 23.32 5.41
N ARG A 242 -7.29 22.38 6.15
CA ARG A 242 -8.73 22.37 6.42
C ARG A 242 -9.20 23.64 7.11
N ALA A 243 -8.55 24.01 8.22
CA ALA A 243 -8.90 25.21 8.96
C ALA A 243 -8.75 26.49 8.12
N SER A 244 -7.69 26.60 7.31
CA SER A 244 -7.49 27.74 6.40
C SER A 244 -8.55 27.80 5.31
N TYR A 245 -8.98 26.66 4.76
CA TYR A 245 -10.07 26.60 3.79
C TYR A 245 -11.41 26.99 4.40
N GLU A 246 -11.71 26.52 5.62
CA GLU A 246 -12.93 26.88 6.35
C GLU A 246 -12.97 28.38 6.69
N ALA A 247 -11.84 28.94 7.16
CA ALA A 247 -11.71 30.37 7.43
C ALA A 247 -11.90 31.21 6.14
N LEU A 248 -11.32 30.77 5.02
CA LEU A 248 -11.53 31.40 3.72
C LEU A 248 -12.99 31.35 3.30
N CYS A 249 -13.67 30.21 3.47
CA CYS A 249 -15.10 30.11 3.22
C CYS A 249 -15.90 31.10 4.08
N GLY A 250 -15.60 31.19 5.38
CA GLY A 250 -16.20 32.15 6.30
C GLY A 250 -16.00 33.61 5.86
N LYS A 251 -14.77 33.99 5.48
CA LYS A 251 -14.42 35.32 4.96
C LYS A 251 -15.30 35.74 3.77
N TYR A 252 -15.64 34.79 2.89
CA TYR A 252 -16.46 35.03 1.70
C TYR A 252 -17.94 34.61 1.85
N GLY A 253 -18.41 34.36 3.07
CA GLY A 253 -19.80 33.97 3.34
C GLY A 253 -20.23 32.67 2.64
N ARG A 254 -19.32 31.71 2.50
CA ARG A 254 -19.54 30.42 1.84
C ARG A 254 -19.58 29.29 2.85
N ARG A 255 -20.38 28.26 2.56
CA ARG A 255 -20.34 27.00 3.31
C ARG A 255 -19.16 26.15 2.81
N PRO A 256 -18.24 25.70 3.69
CA PRO A 256 -17.15 24.81 3.30
C PRO A 256 -17.72 23.46 2.87
N ARG A 257 -17.08 22.82 1.89
CA ARG A 257 -17.41 21.44 1.50
C ARG A 257 -16.73 20.46 2.44
N ASP A 258 -17.50 19.58 3.07
CA ASP A 258 -16.98 18.65 4.09
C ASP A 258 -16.00 17.61 3.54
N GLU A 259 -16.13 17.26 2.25
CA GLU A 259 -15.27 16.27 1.59
C GLU A 259 -13.80 16.71 1.46
N TYR A 260 -13.55 18.03 1.38
CA TYR A 260 -12.20 18.55 1.22
C TYR A 260 -11.38 18.31 2.48
N PHE A 261 -10.20 17.71 2.29
CA PHE A 261 -9.26 17.26 3.32
C PHE A 261 -9.77 16.15 4.24
N ALA A 262 -11.03 15.73 4.11
CA ALA A 262 -11.61 14.65 4.90
C ALA A 262 -11.01 13.30 4.52
N ASP A 263 -10.73 12.50 5.56
CA ASP A 263 -10.06 11.20 5.49
C ASP A 263 -8.98 11.18 4.41
N LEU A 264 -8.07 12.15 4.41
CA LEU A 264 -6.90 12.18 3.52
C LEU A 264 -5.66 11.74 4.31
N ARG A 265 -4.89 10.81 3.76
CA ARG A 265 -3.67 10.24 4.36
C ARG A 265 -2.50 10.40 3.40
N PHE A 266 -1.27 10.40 3.94
CA PHE A 266 -0.07 10.51 3.12
C PHE A 266 0.03 9.41 2.04
N HIS A 267 -0.39 8.17 2.35
CA HIS A 267 -0.37 7.08 1.38
C HIS A 267 -1.38 7.25 0.23
N ASP A 268 -2.37 8.13 0.38
CA ASP A 268 -3.30 8.46 -0.70
C ASP A 268 -2.59 9.22 -1.83
N LEU A 269 -1.47 9.89 -1.55
CA LEU A 269 -0.63 10.49 -2.60
C LEU A 269 -0.03 9.43 -3.53
N ARG A 270 0.45 8.31 -2.96
CA ARG A 270 0.91 7.17 -3.77
C ARG A 270 -0.25 6.54 -4.55
N HIS A 271 -1.43 6.43 -3.94
CA HIS A 271 -2.63 5.92 -4.60
C HIS A 271 -3.02 6.80 -5.80
N GLU A 272 -3.01 8.11 -5.61
CA GLU A 272 -3.26 9.11 -6.65
C GLU A 272 -2.24 8.98 -7.79
N SER A 273 -0.94 8.93 -7.47
CA SER A 273 0.13 8.73 -8.44
C SER A 273 -0.07 7.45 -9.26
N THR A 274 -0.41 6.35 -8.58
CA THR A 274 -0.64 5.05 -9.23
C THR A 274 -1.85 5.12 -10.17
N SER A 275 -2.92 5.82 -9.76
CA SER A 275 -4.11 6.01 -10.58
C SER A 275 -3.82 6.83 -11.83
N ARG A 276 -2.98 7.88 -11.73
CA ARG A 276 -2.57 8.70 -12.88
C ARG A 276 -1.71 7.92 -13.85
N LEU A 277 -0.71 7.19 -13.35
CA LEU A 277 0.18 6.39 -14.20
C LEU A 277 -0.54 5.19 -14.82
N ALA A 278 -1.58 4.64 -14.18
CA ALA A 278 -2.39 3.60 -14.78
C ALA A 278 -3.12 4.04 -16.06
N ALA A 279 -3.37 5.34 -16.22
CA ALA A 279 -3.95 5.89 -17.44
C ALA A 279 -2.91 6.10 -18.56
N THR A 280 -1.60 5.99 -18.27
CA THR A 280 -0.52 6.28 -19.22
C THR A 280 0.39 5.09 -19.51
N MET A 281 0.41 4.08 -18.66
CA MET A 281 1.32 2.93 -18.74
C MET A 281 0.58 1.60 -18.75
N GLU A 282 1.15 0.64 -19.47
CA GLU A 282 0.70 -0.75 -19.44
C GLU A 282 0.90 -1.37 -18.04
N MET A 283 0.04 -2.31 -17.66
CA MET A 283 -0.02 -2.84 -16.28
C MET A 283 1.32 -3.42 -15.79
N HIS A 284 2.08 -4.10 -16.66
CA HIS A 284 3.38 -4.67 -16.30
C HIS A 284 4.45 -3.61 -16.06
N GLN A 285 4.46 -2.53 -16.85
CA GLN A 285 5.36 -1.39 -16.64
C GLN A 285 4.98 -0.66 -15.35
N LEU A 286 3.69 -0.45 -15.12
CA LEU A 286 3.18 0.13 -13.88
C LEU A 286 3.57 -0.71 -12.66
N ALA A 287 3.48 -2.05 -12.74
CA ALA A 287 3.93 -2.96 -11.68
C ALA A 287 5.41 -2.79 -11.36
N LYS A 288 6.25 -2.66 -12.40
CA LYS A 288 7.68 -2.42 -12.23
C LYS A 288 7.94 -1.08 -11.56
N VAL A 289 7.29 0.01 -11.98
CA VAL A 289 7.46 1.37 -11.40
C VAL A 289 6.96 1.44 -9.95
N THR A 290 5.74 0.94 -9.71
CA THR A 290 5.09 1.00 -8.39
C THR A 290 5.68 -0.01 -7.41
N GLY A 291 6.38 -1.04 -7.88
CA GLY A 291 6.96 -2.11 -7.07
C GLY A 291 5.90 -3.02 -6.45
N HIS A 292 4.87 -3.38 -7.22
CA HIS A 292 3.90 -4.42 -6.86
C HIS A 292 4.38 -5.77 -7.40
N ARG A 293 4.42 -6.80 -6.54
CA ARG A 293 4.76 -8.17 -6.93
C ARG A 293 3.60 -8.89 -7.61
N ASP A 294 2.40 -8.73 -7.06
CA ASP A 294 1.17 -9.27 -7.63
C ASP A 294 0.45 -8.16 -8.41
N THR A 295 0.28 -8.37 -9.70
CA THR A 295 -0.41 -7.44 -10.60
C THR A 295 -1.91 -7.36 -10.31
N ARG A 296 -2.50 -8.34 -9.62
CA ARG A 296 -3.90 -8.27 -9.15
C ARG A 296 -4.14 -7.06 -8.25
N MET A 297 -3.12 -6.63 -7.50
CA MET A 297 -3.21 -5.41 -6.69
C MET A 297 -3.36 -4.13 -7.51
N LEU A 298 -2.97 -4.17 -8.80
CA LEU A 298 -3.09 -3.03 -9.71
C LEU A 298 -4.42 -2.96 -10.46
N LEU A 299 -5.17 -4.07 -10.52
CA LEU A 299 -6.46 -4.12 -11.21
C LEU A 299 -7.46 -3.09 -10.65
N ARG A 300 -7.33 -2.70 -9.39
CA ARG A 300 -8.11 -1.61 -8.77
C ARG A 300 -7.87 -0.21 -9.37
N TYR A 301 -6.82 -0.03 -10.17
CA TYR A 301 -6.48 1.24 -10.82
C TYR A 301 -6.69 1.18 -12.33
N PHE A 302 -6.70 -0.03 -12.89
CA PHE A 302 -6.79 -0.27 -14.31
C PHE A 302 -8.26 -0.46 -14.71
N HIS A 303 -8.87 0.63 -15.18
CA HIS A 303 -10.26 0.63 -15.66
C HIS A 303 -10.30 1.15 -17.11
N PRO A 304 -9.82 0.36 -18.09
CA PRO A 304 -9.78 0.82 -19.47
C PRO A 304 -11.21 1.04 -19.97
N HIS A 305 -11.46 2.20 -20.57
CA HIS A 305 -12.75 2.44 -21.23
C HIS A 305 -12.81 1.66 -22.54
N GLY A 306 -13.96 1.07 -22.88
CA GLY A 306 -14.11 0.31 -24.13
C GLY A 306 -13.70 1.12 -25.39
N ARG A 307 -13.91 2.45 -25.38
CA ARG A 307 -13.44 3.35 -26.45
C ARG A 307 -11.92 3.45 -26.56
N GLU A 308 -11.19 3.32 -25.45
CA GLU A 308 -9.72 3.29 -25.44
C GLU A 308 -9.22 1.96 -26.01
N LEU A 309 -9.84 0.85 -25.60
CA LEU A 309 -9.53 -0.48 -26.13
C LEU A 309 -9.78 -0.54 -27.65
N VAL A 310 -10.89 0.02 -28.13
CA VAL A 310 -11.17 0.14 -29.57
C VAL A 310 -10.10 0.97 -30.28
N ARG A 311 -9.67 2.10 -29.70
CA ARG A 311 -8.57 2.91 -30.27
C ARG A 311 -7.26 2.13 -30.34
N GLN A 312 -6.93 1.35 -29.31
CA GLN A 312 -5.74 0.48 -29.29
C GLN A 312 -5.82 -0.63 -30.35
N ILE A 313 -6.97 -1.33 -30.45
CA ILE A 313 -7.19 -2.34 -31.49
C ILE A 313 -7.05 -1.70 -32.88
N ASN A 314 -7.67 -0.53 -33.07
CA ASN A 314 -7.58 0.20 -34.31
C ASN A 314 -6.14 0.62 -34.64
N SER A 315 -5.34 1.09 -33.68
CA SER A 315 -3.96 1.50 -33.94
C SER A 315 -2.98 0.32 -34.11
N SER A 316 -3.37 -0.89 -33.68
CA SER A 316 -2.56 -2.10 -33.79
C SER A 316 -2.29 -2.53 -35.23
N THR A 317 -1.32 -3.42 -35.41
CA THR A 317 -1.01 -4.06 -36.71
C THR A 317 -2.24 -4.77 -37.29
N LEU A 318 -3.04 -5.44 -36.45
CA LEU A 318 -4.29 -6.07 -36.83
C LEU A 318 -5.28 -5.06 -37.40
N GLY A 319 -5.57 -3.99 -36.65
CA GLY A 319 -6.54 -2.96 -37.07
C GLY A 319 -6.10 -2.22 -38.33
N LYS A 320 -4.80 -1.96 -38.50
CA LYS A 320 -4.23 -1.38 -39.73
C LYS A 320 -4.41 -2.31 -40.93
N ARG A 321 -4.08 -3.59 -40.79
CA ARG A 321 -4.23 -4.60 -41.87
C ARG A 321 -5.70 -4.78 -42.28
N GLN A 322 -6.62 -4.83 -41.31
CA GLN A 322 -8.05 -4.93 -41.58
C GLN A 322 -8.58 -3.69 -42.30
N ARG A 323 -8.18 -2.48 -41.90
CA ARG A 323 -8.57 -1.25 -42.62
C ARG A 323 -8.07 -1.21 -44.05
N GLN A 324 -6.83 -1.63 -44.31
CA GLN A 324 -6.29 -1.70 -45.67
C GLN A 324 -7.09 -2.68 -46.54
N LYS A 325 -7.41 -3.87 -46.02
CA LYS A 325 -8.26 -4.85 -46.72
C LYS A 325 -9.66 -4.31 -46.99
N LEU A 326 -10.27 -3.62 -46.04
CA LEU A 326 -11.58 -2.99 -46.22
C LEU A 326 -11.56 -1.87 -47.27
N GLN A 327 -10.47 -1.10 -47.35
CA GLN A 327 -10.28 -0.09 -48.39
C GLN A 327 -10.14 -0.74 -49.78
N GLN A 328 -9.35 -1.81 -49.90
CA GLN A 328 -9.22 -2.58 -51.14
C GLN A 328 -10.56 -3.15 -51.59
N TYR A 329 -11.29 -3.81 -50.68
CA TYR A 329 -12.60 -4.38 -50.99
C TYR A 329 -13.61 -3.33 -51.47
N ARG A 330 -13.65 -2.16 -50.82
CA ARG A 330 -14.50 -1.03 -51.22
C ARG A 330 -14.13 -0.45 -52.58
N ALA A 331 -12.84 -0.43 -52.91
CA ALA A 331 -12.38 0.00 -54.23
C ALA A 331 -12.81 -0.98 -55.34
N GLU A 332 -12.85 -2.28 -55.04
CA GLU A 332 -13.23 -3.33 -55.99
C GLU A 332 -14.76 -3.48 -56.15
N HIS A 333 -15.57 -3.24 -55.11
CA HIS A 333 -16.99 -3.63 -55.07
C HIS A 333 -17.99 -2.47 -54.88
N GLY A 334 -17.52 -1.22 -54.76
CA GLY A 334 -18.37 -0.03 -54.56
C GLY A 334 -18.83 0.18 -53.11
N SER A 335 -19.19 1.42 -52.76
CA SER A 335 -19.32 1.89 -51.36
C SER A 335 -20.54 1.36 -50.58
N ASP A 336 -21.50 0.71 -51.25
CA ASP A 336 -22.89 0.57 -50.76
C ASP A 336 -23.30 -0.87 -50.39
N ARG A 337 -22.36 -1.83 -50.37
CA ARG A 337 -22.66 -3.21 -49.95
C ARG A 337 -22.22 -3.44 -48.50
N ASP A 338 -23.19 -3.70 -47.63
CA ASP A 338 -22.94 -4.15 -46.26
C ASP A 338 -22.08 -5.42 -46.28
N ILE A 339 -21.04 -5.43 -45.45
CA ILE A 339 -20.10 -6.55 -45.37
C ILE A 339 -20.80 -7.69 -44.63
N SER A 340 -21.29 -8.68 -45.40
CA SER A 340 -21.94 -9.87 -44.85
C SER A 340 -20.99 -10.66 -43.92
N PRO A 341 -21.48 -11.22 -42.79
CA PRO A 341 -20.67 -12.03 -41.87
C PRO A 341 -20.07 -13.30 -42.52
N ALA A 342 -20.63 -13.77 -43.63
CA ALA A 342 -20.05 -14.87 -44.42
C ALA A 342 -18.68 -14.49 -45.03
N THR A 343 -18.50 -13.23 -45.44
CA THR A 343 -17.23 -12.72 -45.97
C THR A 343 -16.19 -12.50 -44.88
N ALA A 344 -16.60 -12.25 -43.63
CA ALA A 344 -15.69 -11.99 -42.51
C ALA A 344 -14.94 -13.25 -42.02
N THR A 345 -15.43 -14.44 -42.33
CA THR A 345 -14.91 -15.72 -41.81
C THR A 345 -13.72 -16.26 -42.63
N SER A 346 -13.48 -15.76 -43.85
CA SER A 346 -12.29 -16.10 -44.66
C SER A 346 -11.02 -15.36 -44.24
N TYR A 347 -11.08 -14.54 -43.18
CA TYR A 347 -10.02 -13.63 -42.73
C TYR A 347 -9.34 -14.02 -41.41
N ARG A 348 -9.26 -15.31 -41.07
CA ARG A 348 -8.41 -15.80 -39.95
C ARG A 348 -6.95 -15.92 -40.36
#